data_AF-A0A9D1I2V3-F1
#
_entry.id   AF-A0A9D1I2V3-F1
#
_cell.length_a   1.000
_cell.length_b   1.000
_cell.length_c   1.000
_cell.angle_alpha   90.00
_cell.angle_beta   90.00
_cell.angle_gamma   90.00
#
_symmetry.space_group_name_H-M   'P 1'
#
loop_
_entity.id
_entity.type
_entity.pdbx_description
1 polymer ?
#
loop_
_entity_poly.entity_id
_entity_poly.type
_entity_poly.pdbx_seq_one_letter_code
_entity_poly.pdbx_strand_id
1 'polypeptide(L)'
;IGVEIFLILSGMGLYYSYSKNTGVKDFYRRRFLRVLVPYLMVAAVFWGIKDFVVLDGSPALYISDIAFITFFTQGTRTIWFAGFILVMYVLFPFFYKVMFRDGRPCRRAVLLIGASFLLPAAVYMVSQELYNNIEIALTRAPCFLLGMAGGYYIKEGRKISLWKAAVFIAAGVLCGAAGVLIEAPGFVERYLNTVYSWALLIIATGFIHLICKWNIINRFLSMMGGYTLEIYMLHVVMRNLMKSFGFESYRFLQYMIMAAIAVALSPGLKRISSAIVERIEKAGASGSRGG
;
A
#
# COMPACT_ATOMS: atom_id res chain seq x y z
N ILE A 1 0.83 9.13 4.78
CA ILE A 1 0.35 9.53 3.43
C ILE A 1 0.75 8.51 2.34
N GLY A 2 2.02 8.11 2.23
CA GLY A 2 2.44 7.17 1.17
C GLY A 2 1.71 5.81 1.19
N VAL A 3 1.49 5.22 2.38
CA VAL A 3 0.75 3.95 2.53
C VAL A 3 -0.70 4.11 2.06
N GLU A 4 -1.34 5.21 2.45
CA GLU A 4 -2.75 5.50 2.16
C GLU A 4 -2.96 5.59 0.65
N ILE A 5 -2.12 6.35 -0.05
CA ILE A 5 -2.13 6.43 -1.53
C ILE A 5 -1.90 5.05 -2.15
N PHE A 6 -0.92 4.29 -1.66
CA PHE A 6 -0.64 2.93 -2.14
C PHE A 6 -1.85 2.00 -2.00
N LEU A 7 -2.55 2.04 -0.87
CA LEU A 7 -3.74 1.22 -0.60
C LEU A 7 -4.94 1.64 -1.45
N ILE A 8 -5.17 2.94 -1.60
CA ILE A 8 -6.24 3.47 -2.47
C ILE A 8 -6.01 3.03 -3.93
N LEU A 9 -4.80 3.23 -4.46
CA LEU A 9 -4.43 2.81 -5.81
C LEU A 9 -4.49 1.28 -5.97
N SER A 10 -4.10 0.53 -4.95
CA SER A 10 -4.22 -0.93 -4.95
C SER A 10 -5.68 -1.39 -5.02
N GLY A 11 -6.56 -0.84 -4.20
CA GLY A 11 -8.00 -1.13 -4.23
C GLY A 11 -8.63 -0.82 -5.58
N MET A 12 -8.33 0.36 -6.15
CA MET A 12 -8.75 0.75 -7.50
C MET A 12 -8.25 -0.25 -8.56
N GLY A 13 -6.96 -0.56 -8.53
CA GLY A 13 -6.33 -1.46 -9.48
C GLY A 13 -6.87 -2.89 -9.41
N LEU A 14 -7.19 -3.41 -8.22
CA LEU A 14 -7.80 -4.74 -8.09
C LEU A 14 -9.22 -4.76 -8.66
N TYR A 15 -10.03 -3.74 -8.39
CA TYR A 15 -11.37 -3.63 -8.95
C TYR A 15 -11.37 -3.71 -10.49
N TYR A 16 -10.51 -2.93 -11.14
CA TYR A 16 -10.38 -2.95 -12.60
C TYR A 16 -9.96 -4.30 -13.16
N SER A 17 -9.07 -4.99 -12.47
CA SER A 17 -8.49 -6.23 -12.98
C SER A 17 -9.37 -7.44 -12.72
N TYR A 18 -10.06 -7.48 -11.58
CA TYR A 18 -11.01 -8.55 -11.25
C TYR A 18 -12.27 -8.45 -12.13
N SER A 19 -12.74 -7.24 -12.40
CA SER A 19 -13.94 -7.00 -13.21
C SER A 19 -13.75 -7.23 -14.72
N LYS A 20 -12.56 -7.69 -15.15
CA LYS A 20 -12.27 -8.09 -16.54
C LYS A 20 -12.46 -9.60 -16.79
N ASN A 21 -13.05 -10.35 -15.85
CA ASN A 21 -13.32 -11.80 -15.98
C ASN A 21 -12.08 -12.62 -16.38
N THR A 22 -10.89 -12.26 -15.89
CA THR A 22 -9.71 -13.10 -16.02
C THR A 22 -9.82 -14.27 -15.04
N GLY A 23 -9.28 -15.45 -15.40
CA GLY A 23 -9.27 -16.62 -14.52
C GLY A 23 -8.78 -16.24 -13.11
N VAL A 24 -9.67 -16.40 -12.13
CA VAL A 24 -9.48 -15.86 -10.77
C VAL A 24 -8.16 -16.33 -10.15
N LYS A 25 -7.80 -17.59 -10.38
CA LYS A 25 -6.56 -18.20 -9.88
C LYS A 25 -5.30 -17.53 -10.44
N ASP A 26 -5.23 -17.33 -11.76
CA ASP A 26 -4.08 -16.72 -12.42
C ASP A 26 -3.97 -15.23 -12.09
N PHE A 27 -5.11 -14.56 -11.95
CA PHE A 27 -5.17 -13.18 -11.51
C PHE A 27 -4.53 -12.99 -10.12
N TYR A 28 -4.96 -13.82 -9.15
CA TYR A 28 -4.41 -13.76 -7.80
C TYR A 28 -2.92 -14.13 -7.81
N ARG A 29 -2.54 -15.20 -8.49
CA ARG A 29 -1.15 -15.63 -8.58
C ARG A 29 -0.22 -14.50 -9.02
N ARG A 30 -0.54 -13.80 -10.12
CA ARG A 30 0.26 -12.67 -10.62
C ARG A 30 0.32 -11.51 -9.62
N ARG A 31 -0.80 -11.18 -8.97
CA ARG A 31 -0.90 -10.11 -7.97
C ARG A 31 -0.08 -10.40 -6.72
N PHE A 32 -0.20 -11.62 -6.19
CA PHE A 32 0.55 -12.07 -5.03
C PHE A 32 2.03 -12.08 -5.30
N LEU A 33 2.48 -12.69 -6.41
CA LEU A 33 3.91 -12.73 -6.77
C LEU A 33 4.49 -11.33 -7.00
N ARG A 34 3.73 -10.40 -7.58
CA ARG A 34 4.17 -9.00 -7.78
C ARG A 34 4.49 -8.27 -6.48
N VAL A 35 3.86 -8.63 -5.36
CA VAL A 35 4.13 -8.02 -4.05
C VAL A 35 5.09 -8.88 -3.24
N LEU A 36 4.82 -10.18 -3.14
CA LEU A 36 5.54 -11.11 -2.28
C LEU A 36 7.00 -11.27 -2.68
N VAL A 37 7.31 -11.40 -3.97
CA VAL A 37 8.70 -11.59 -4.43
C VAL A 37 9.59 -10.40 -4.09
N PRO A 38 9.27 -9.15 -4.51
CA PRO A 38 10.11 -8.02 -4.17
C PRO A 38 10.09 -7.72 -2.66
N TYR A 39 8.99 -8.01 -1.95
CA TYR A 39 8.96 -7.96 -0.49
C TYR A 39 10.00 -8.90 0.12
N LEU A 40 9.99 -10.19 -0.23
CA LEU A 40 10.90 -11.19 0.36
C LEU A 40 12.37 -10.82 0.11
N MET A 41 12.68 -10.31 -1.07
CA MET A 41 14.03 -9.83 -1.40
C MET A 41 14.45 -8.66 -0.50
N VAL A 42 13.59 -7.65 -0.38
CA VAL A 42 13.89 -6.46 0.43
C VAL A 42 13.93 -6.81 1.92
N ALA A 43 12.97 -7.60 2.39
CA ALA A 43 12.85 -8.04 3.77
C ALA A 43 14.05 -8.88 4.20
N ALA A 44 14.48 -9.84 3.38
CA ALA A 44 15.63 -10.69 3.68
C ALA A 44 16.92 -9.86 3.86
N VAL A 45 17.19 -8.93 2.94
CA VAL A 45 18.38 -8.06 3.06
C VAL A 45 18.25 -7.13 4.25
N PHE A 46 17.09 -6.48 4.41
CA PHE A 46 16.88 -5.49 5.46
C PHE A 46 16.94 -6.09 6.87
N TRP A 47 16.18 -7.16 7.13
CA TRP A 47 16.18 -7.83 8.42
C TRP A 47 17.51 -8.54 8.69
N GLY A 48 18.19 -9.03 7.65
CA GLY A 48 19.52 -9.62 7.81
C GLY A 48 20.52 -8.59 8.33
N ILE A 49 20.51 -7.38 7.79
CA ILE A 49 21.34 -6.27 8.30
C ILE A 49 20.88 -5.87 9.70
N LYS A 50 19.58 -5.66 9.89
CA LYS A 50 19.07 -5.12 11.16
C LYS A 50 19.25 -6.09 12.32
N ASP A 51 18.86 -7.34 12.15
CA ASP A 51 18.85 -8.28 13.25
C ASP A 51 20.26 -8.78 13.55
N PHE A 52 21.08 -9.08 12.53
CA PHE A 52 22.41 -9.65 12.77
C PHE A 52 23.53 -8.62 12.93
N VAL A 53 23.40 -7.39 12.42
CA VAL A 53 24.46 -6.37 12.50
C VAL A 53 24.14 -5.25 13.48
N VAL A 54 22.86 -4.89 13.63
CA VAL A 54 22.45 -3.77 14.49
C VAL A 54 21.99 -4.23 15.86
N LEU A 55 21.26 -5.35 15.93
CA LEU A 55 20.58 -5.80 17.16
C LEU A 55 21.22 -7.03 17.82
N ASP A 56 22.20 -7.68 17.19
CA ASP A 56 22.76 -8.97 17.62
C ASP A 56 21.67 -10.02 17.95
N GLY A 57 20.63 -10.06 17.11
CA GLY A 57 19.45 -10.89 17.23
C GLY A 57 19.64 -12.35 16.78
N SER A 58 18.65 -13.18 17.12
CA SER A 58 18.67 -14.60 16.78
C SER A 58 18.11 -14.89 15.38
N PRO A 59 18.48 -16.03 14.74
CA PRO A 59 17.85 -16.47 13.50
C PRO A 59 16.32 -16.64 13.61
N ALA A 60 15.81 -16.96 14.80
CA ALA A 60 14.38 -17.06 15.05
C ALA A 60 13.67 -15.69 14.96
N LEU A 61 14.32 -14.62 15.43
CA LEU A 61 13.82 -13.25 15.30
C LEU A 61 13.74 -12.86 13.82
N TYR A 62 14.82 -13.08 13.06
CA TYR A 62 14.88 -12.82 11.62
C TYR A 62 13.75 -13.51 10.82
N ILE A 63 13.49 -14.79 11.10
CA ILE A 63 12.38 -15.52 10.48
C ILE A 63 11.03 -14.93 10.91
N SER A 64 10.90 -14.56 12.19
CA SER A 64 9.68 -13.95 12.73
C SER A 64 9.37 -12.60 12.09
N ASP A 65 10.39 -11.77 11.82
CA ASP A 65 10.27 -10.48 11.14
C ASP A 65 9.88 -10.63 9.66
N ILE A 66 10.46 -11.60 8.95
CA ILE A 66 10.05 -11.95 7.57
C ILE A 66 8.62 -12.52 7.54
N ALA A 67 8.21 -13.25 8.56
CA ALA A 67 6.86 -13.81 8.65
C ALA A 67 5.81 -12.81 9.16
N PHE A 68 6.20 -11.55 9.43
CA PHE A 68 5.38 -10.53 10.09
C PHE A 68 4.90 -10.89 11.50
N ILE A 69 5.45 -11.91 12.16
CA ILE A 69 5.04 -12.32 13.51
C ILE A 69 5.30 -11.20 14.50
N THR A 70 6.48 -10.58 14.43
CA THR A 70 6.87 -9.43 15.27
C THR A 70 5.98 -8.20 15.07
N PHE A 71 5.28 -8.08 13.94
CA PHE A 71 4.28 -7.02 13.76
C PHE A 71 3.07 -7.23 14.68
N PHE A 72 2.64 -8.48 14.91
CA PHE A 72 1.52 -8.79 15.80
C PHE A 72 1.95 -8.86 17.27
N THR A 73 3.15 -9.34 17.56
CA THR A 73 3.62 -9.59 18.93
C THR A 73 4.42 -8.44 19.54
N GLN A 74 5.23 -7.74 18.75
CA GLN A 74 6.16 -6.70 19.24
C GLN A 74 5.88 -5.31 18.64
N GLY A 75 4.90 -5.19 17.74
CA GLY A 75 4.59 -3.93 17.09
C GLY A 75 5.66 -3.47 16.09
N THR A 76 6.42 -4.39 15.51
CA THR A 76 7.44 -4.08 14.50
C THR A 76 6.79 -3.60 13.20
N ARG A 77 6.85 -2.28 12.97
CA ARG A 77 6.15 -1.60 11.86
C ARG A 77 7.03 -1.34 10.62
N THR A 78 8.16 -2.01 10.44
CA THR A 78 8.90 -1.88 9.17
C THR A 78 8.22 -2.77 8.12
N ILE A 79 7.97 -2.24 6.92
CA ILE A 79 7.38 -2.96 5.77
C ILE A 79 6.05 -3.70 6.00
N TRP A 80 5.37 -3.48 7.14
CA TRP A 80 4.09 -4.10 7.52
C TRP A 80 2.99 -3.99 6.44
N PHE A 81 3.02 -2.91 5.66
CA PHE A 81 2.04 -2.65 4.60
C PHE A 81 2.04 -3.74 3.53
N ALA A 82 3.17 -4.44 3.33
CA ALA A 82 3.28 -5.58 2.41
C ALA A 82 2.45 -6.78 2.91
N GLY A 83 2.54 -7.10 4.21
CA GLY A 83 1.70 -8.14 4.82
C GLY A 83 0.22 -7.76 4.78
N PHE A 84 -0.08 -6.51 5.15
CA PHE A 84 -1.45 -6.00 5.12
C PHE A 84 -2.08 -6.05 3.72
N ILE A 85 -1.37 -5.62 2.67
CA ILE A 85 -1.94 -5.64 1.31
C ILE A 85 -2.17 -7.07 0.81
N LEU A 86 -1.34 -8.04 1.21
CA LEU A 86 -1.55 -9.46 0.91
C LEU A 86 -2.84 -9.97 1.58
N VAL A 87 -3.09 -9.62 2.85
CA VAL A 87 -4.36 -9.94 3.52
C VAL A 87 -5.54 -9.29 2.79
N MET A 88 -5.43 -8.02 2.41
CA MET A 88 -6.48 -7.34 1.64
C MET A 88 -6.74 -8.00 0.28
N TYR A 89 -5.71 -8.57 -0.36
CA TYR A 89 -5.88 -9.34 -1.60
C TYR A 89 -6.65 -10.64 -1.35
N VAL A 90 -6.38 -11.36 -0.26
CA VAL A 90 -7.17 -12.56 0.12
C VAL A 90 -8.63 -12.18 0.37
N LEU A 91 -8.88 -11.07 1.07
CA LEU A 91 -10.23 -10.61 1.43
C LEU A 91 -10.97 -9.93 0.27
N PHE A 92 -10.27 -9.57 -0.81
CA PHE A 92 -10.83 -8.83 -1.92
C PHE A 92 -12.07 -9.49 -2.58
N PRO A 93 -12.13 -10.81 -2.88
CA PRO A 93 -13.33 -11.41 -3.48
C PRO A 93 -14.55 -11.24 -2.58
N PHE A 94 -14.36 -11.38 -1.26
CA PHE A 94 -15.42 -11.16 -0.29
C PHE A 94 -15.90 -9.71 -0.34
N PHE A 95 -14.99 -8.73 -0.24
CA PHE A 95 -15.37 -7.31 -0.35
C PHE A 95 -16.01 -6.97 -1.69
N TYR A 96 -15.53 -7.54 -2.79
CA TYR A 96 -16.10 -7.32 -4.12
C TYR A 96 -17.54 -7.84 -4.19
N LYS A 97 -17.78 -9.07 -3.73
CA LYS A 97 -19.11 -9.68 -3.66
C LYS A 97 -20.03 -8.89 -2.73
N VAL A 98 -19.52 -8.45 -1.58
CA VAL A 98 -20.31 -7.67 -0.61
C VAL A 98 -20.53 -6.23 -1.05
N MET A 99 -19.72 -5.66 -1.94
CA MET A 99 -19.89 -4.28 -2.39
C MET A 99 -20.73 -4.21 -3.67
N PHE A 100 -20.53 -5.12 -4.63
CA PHE A 100 -21.01 -4.94 -6.01
C PHE A 100 -22.08 -5.93 -6.48
N ARG A 101 -22.44 -6.97 -5.71
CA ARG A 101 -23.34 -8.04 -6.19
C ARG A 101 -24.79 -7.62 -6.43
N ASP A 102 -25.37 -6.79 -5.55
CA ASP A 102 -26.81 -6.50 -5.52
C ASP A 102 -27.06 -4.99 -5.63
N GLY A 103 -27.21 -4.49 -6.87
CA GLY A 103 -27.86 -3.24 -7.32
C GLY A 103 -27.64 -1.89 -6.60
N ARG A 104 -26.92 -1.83 -5.48
CA ARG A 104 -26.77 -0.65 -4.59
C ARG A 104 -25.32 -0.51 -4.09
N PRO A 105 -24.33 -0.42 -4.98
CA PRO A 105 -22.92 -0.47 -4.60
C PRO A 105 -22.48 0.68 -3.71
N CYS A 106 -23.01 1.89 -3.89
CA CYS A 106 -22.67 3.03 -3.04
C CYS A 106 -23.08 2.80 -1.58
N ARG A 107 -24.31 2.34 -1.34
CA ARG A 107 -24.80 2.04 0.02
C ARG A 107 -23.96 0.96 0.70
N ARG A 108 -23.64 -0.10 -0.04
CA ARG A 108 -22.86 -1.23 0.48
C ARG A 108 -21.41 -0.85 0.74
N ALA A 109 -20.83 0.02 -0.10
CA ALA A 109 -19.52 0.61 0.14
C ALA A 109 -19.52 1.42 1.44
N VAL A 110 -20.50 2.30 1.66
CA VAL A 110 -20.65 3.06 2.91
C VAL A 110 -20.77 2.14 4.12
N LEU A 111 -21.57 1.08 4.05
CA LEU A 111 -21.70 0.10 5.13
C LEU A 111 -20.39 -0.65 5.42
N LEU A 112 -19.68 -1.13 4.38
CA LEU A 112 -18.40 -1.82 4.55
C LEU A 112 -17.31 -0.89 5.11
N ILE A 113 -17.23 0.33 4.60
CA ILE A 113 -16.31 1.35 5.09
C ILE A 113 -16.65 1.69 6.55
N GLY A 114 -17.92 1.94 6.87
CA GLY A 114 -18.41 2.16 8.23
C GLY A 114 -18.05 1.01 9.18
N ALA A 115 -18.28 -0.24 8.76
CA ALA A 115 -17.92 -1.42 9.54
C ALA A 115 -16.40 -1.52 9.76
N SER A 116 -15.57 -1.11 8.80
CA SER A 116 -14.11 -1.10 8.97
C SER A 116 -13.61 -0.11 10.03
N PHE A 117 -14.39 0.93 10.37
CA PHE A 117 -14.09 1.81 11.50
C PHE A 117 -14.36 1.15 12.86
N LEU A 118 -15.21 0.12 12.92
CA LEU A 118 -15.50 -0.60 14.16
C LEU A 118 -14.44 -1.66 14.48
N LEU A 119 -13.69 -2.12 13.47
CA LEU A 119 -12.69 -3.18 13.63
C LEU A 119 -11.56 -2.83 14.63
N PRO A 120 -10.94 -1.63 14.59
CA PRO A 120 -9.95 -1.25 15.60
C PRO A 120 -10.52 -1.26 17.02
N ALA A 121 -11.75 -0.77 17.21
CA ALA A 121 -12.41 -0.77 18.51
C ALA A 121 -12.68 -2.20 19.01
N ALA A 122 -13.13 -3.10 18.13
CA ALA A 122 -13.33 -4.51 18.48
C ALA A 122 -12.03 -5.19 18.92
N VAL A 123 -10.91 -4.93 18.23
CA VAL A 123 -9.60 -5.48 18.62
C VAL A 123 -9.13 -4.89 19.95
N TYR A 124 -9.32 -3.59 20.19
CA TYR A 124 -8.99 -2.95 21.46
C TYR A 124 -9.72 -3.60 22.65
N MET A 125 -11.00 -3.95 22.47
CA MET A 125 -11.80 -4.61 23.52
C MET A 125 -11.34 -6.04 23.82
N VAL A 126 -10.73 -6.72 22.85
CA VAL A 126 -10.23 -8.10 23.02
C VAL A 126 -8.80 -8.12 23.57
N SER A 127 -7.92 -7.27 23.04
CA SER A 127 -6.53 -7.16 23.49
C SER A 127 -5.97 -5.78 23.13
N GLN A 128 -5.67 -4.98 24.16
CA GLN A 128 -5.05 -3.67 23.99
C GLN A 128 -3.62 -3.78 23.45
N GLU A 129 -2.88 -4.82 23.84
CA GLU A 129 -1.53 -5.09 23.33
C GLU A 129 -1.55 -5.34 21.83
N LEU A 130 -2.43 -6.25 21.38
CA LEU A 130 -2.59 -6.53 19.96
C LEU A 130 -3.02 -5.27 19.21
N TYR A 131 -3.99 -4.51 19.75
CA TYR A 131 -4.42 -3.24 19.16
C TYR A 131 -3.24 -2.28 18.98
N ASN A 132 -2.43 -2.05 20.01
CA ASN A 132 -1.28 -1.14 19.95
C ASN A 132 -0.28 -1.56 18.85
N ASN A 133 -0.13 -2.86 18.63
CA ASN A 133 0.74 -3.41 17.62
C ASN A 133 0.19 -3.20 16.20
N ILE A 134 -1.09 -3.54 15.97
CA ILE A 134 -1.66 -3.65 14.61
C ILE A 134 -2.61 -2.53 14.20
N GLU A 135 -2.96 -1.60 15.10
CA GLU A 135 -3.92 -0.52 14.83
C GLU A 135 -3.58 0.24 13.54
N ILE A 136 -2.29 0.45 13.27
CA ILE A 136 -1.80 1.13 12.07
C ILE A 136 -2.33 0.49 10.77
N ALA A 137 -2.51 -0.83 10.77
CA ALA A 137 -3.08 -1.58 9.66
C ALA A 137 -4.60 -1.51 9.64
N LEU A 138 -5.24 -1.70 10.80
CA LEU A 138 -6.70 -1.73 10.90
C LEU A 138 -7.32 -0.40 10.47
N THR A 139 -6.75 0.72 10.90
CA THR A 139 -7.24 2.06 10.56
C THR A 139 -7.03 2.46 9.10
N ARG A 140 -6.31 1.64 8.33
CA ARG A 140 -6.07 1.83 6.89
C ARG A 140 -6.88 0.90 5.98
N ALA A 141 -7.65 -0.03 6.54
CA ALA A 141 -8.64 -0.78 5.78
C ALA A 141 -9.65 0.12 5.01
N PRO A 142 -10.15 1.24 5.58
CA PRO A 142 -11.00 2.18 4.85
C PRO A 142 -10.35 2.70 3.55
N CYS A 143 -9.03 2.97 3.55
CA CYS A 143 -8.31 3.46 2.37
C CYS A 143 -8.45 2.49 1.19
N PHE A 144 -8.28 1.20 1.45
CA PHE A 144 -8.37 0.16 0.43
C PHE A 144 -9.81 0.01 -0.10
N LEU A 145 -10.81 -0.01 0.80
CA LEU A 145 -12.22 -0.10 0.44
C LEU A 145 -12.71 1.13 -0.35
N LEU A 146 -12.28 2.34 0.05
CA LEU A 146 -12.51 3.56 -0.71
C LEU A 146 -11.88 3.46 -2.10
N GLY A 147 -10.66 2.92 -2.20
CA GLY A 147 -10.03 2.62 -3.48
C GLY A 147 -10.88 1.72 -4.36
N MET A 148 -11.46 0.65 -3.81
CA MET A 148 -12.38 -0.23 -4.55
C MET A 148 -13.61 0.53 -5.07
N ALA A 149 -14.24 1.34 -4.21
CA ALA A 149 -15.40 2.15 -4.58
C ALA A 149 -15.05 3.19 -5.66
N GLY A 150 -13.88 3.82 -5.56
CA GLY A 150 -13.35 4.72 -6.57
C GLY A 150 -13.13 4.02 -7.91
N GLY A 151 -12.55 2.82 -7.89
CA GLY A 151 -12.38 1.99 -9.09
C GLY A 151 -13.70 1.68 -9.79
N TYR A 152 -14.75 1.37 -9.02
CA TYR A 152 -16.12 1.23 -9.54
C TYR A 152 -16.61 2.52 -10.19
N TYR A 153 -16.52 3.65 -9.50
CA TYR A 153 -16.98 4.95 -10.03
C TYR A 153 -16.30 5.32 -11.36
N ILE A 154 -14.99 5.13 -11.45
CA ILE A 154 -14.23 5.45 -12.66
C ILE A 154 -14.59 4.49 -13.80
N LYS A 155 -14.74 3.18 -13.52
CA LYS A 155 -15.11 2.18 -14.54
C LYS A 155 -16.49 2.45 -15.14
N GLU A 156 -17.44 2.88 -14.32
CA GLU A 156 -18.79 3.26 -14.76
C GLU A 156 -18.83 4.61 -15.51
N GLY A 157 -17.68 5.24 -15.77
CA GLY A 157 -17.60 6.51 -16.50
C GLY A 157 -18.21 7.69 -15.72
N ARG A 158 -18.41 7.55 -14.40
CA ARG A 158 -19.04 8.58 -13.59
C ARG A 158 -18.10 9.76 -13.43
N LYS A 159 -18.52 10.92 -13.92
CA LYS A 159 -17.77 12.16 -13.81
C LYS A 159 -18.05 12.83 -12.46
N ILE A 160 -17.00 13.33 -11.83
CA ILE A 160 -17.10 14.23 -10.68
C ILE A 160 -17.10 15.66 -11.24
N SER A 161 -18.10 16.46 -10.89
CA SER A 161 -18.13 17.87 -11.31
C SER A 161 -16.99 18.64 -10.62
N LEU A 162 -16.51 19.70 -11.28
CA LEU A 162 -15.42 20.54 -10.75
C LEU A 162 -15.74 21.07 -9.34
N TRP A 163 -16.98 21.48 -9.08
CA TRP A 163 -17.42 21.89 -7.75
C TRP A 163 -17.24 20.78 -6.71
N LYS A 164 -17.70 19.56 -6.99
CA LYS A 164 -17.54 18.42 -6.07
C LYS A 164 -16.06 18.13 -5.84
N ALA A 165 -15.25 18.15 -6.89
CA ALA A 165 -13.80 17.98 -6.77
C ALA A 165 -13.16 19.07 -5.89
N ALA A 166 -13.54 20.34 -6.08
CA ALA A 166 -13.06 21.46 -5.27
C ALA A 166 -13.44 21.31 -3.79
N VAL A 167 -14.68 20.90 -3.50
CA VAL A 167 -15.13 20.61 -2.13
C VAL A 167 -14.33 19.45 -1.51
N PHE A 168 -14.11 18.35 -2.26
CA PHE A 168 -13.28 17.24 -1.78
C PHE A 168 -11.83 17.67 -1.53
N ILE A 169 -11.25 18.50 -2.40
CA ILE A 169 -9.92 19.04 -2.23
C ILE A 169 -9.85 19.93 -0.97
N ALA A 170 -10.77 20.88 -0.83
CA ALA A 170 -10.82 21.77 0.32
C ALA A 170 -10.97 20.99 1.62
N ALA A 171 -11.90 20.02 1.67
CA ALA A 171 -12.08 19.15 2.83
C ALA A 171 -10.81 18.34 3.15
N GLY A 172 -10.14 17.78 2.13
CA GLY A 172 -8.90 17.02 2.35
C GLY A 172 -7.74 17.90 2.81
N VAL A 173 -7.58 19.11 2.26
CA VAL A 173 -6.56 20.08 2.71
C VAL A 173 -6.82 20.51 4.15
N LEU A 174 -8.08 20.78 4.51
CA LEU A 174 -8.47 21.08 5.89
C LEU A 174 -8.18 19.91 6.83
N CYS A 175 -8.48 18.66 6.43
CA CYS A 175 -8.13 17.48 7.21
C CYS A 175 -6.60 17.31 7.36
N GLY A 176 -5.84 17.58 6.30
CA GLY A 176 -4.38 17.56 6.33
C GLY A 176 -3.80 18.61 7.27
N ALA A 177 -4.33 19.84 7.23
CA ALA A 177 -3.96 20.91 8.15
C ALA A 177 -4.34 20.57 9.59
N ALA A 178 -5.56 20.06 9.82
CA ALA A 178 -6.01 19.62 11.14
C ALA A 178 -5.10 18.53 11.72
N GLY A 179 -4.65 17.57 10.91
CA GLY A 179 -3.72 16.52 11.36
C GLY A 179 -2.30 17.02 11.69
N VAL A 180 -1.96 18.27 11.37
CA VAL A 180 -0.68 18.90 11.73
C VAL A 180 -0.85 19.90 12.87
N LEU A 181 -1.98 20.62 12.89
CA LEU A 181 -2.24 21.72 13.81
C LEU A 181 -2.92 21.28 15.11
N ILE A 182 -3.60 20.13 15.11
CA ILE A 182 -4.33 19.60 16.25
C ILE A 182 -3.58 18.37 16.76
N GLU A 183 -3.21 18.37 18.04
CA GLU A 183 -2.72 17.17 18.71
C GLU A 183 -3.87 16.17 18.84
N ALA A 184 -3.90 15.20 17.94
CA ALA A 184 -4.91 14.16 17.90
C ALA A 184 -4.28 12.79 18.15
N PRO A 185 -5.03 11.82 18.71
CA PRO A 185 -4.55 10.45 18.77
C PRO A 185 -4.18 9.95 17.37
N GLY A 186 -3.10 9.17 17.27
CA GLY A 186 -2.58 8.74 15.96
C GLY A 186 -3.60 8.02 15.06
N PHE A 187 -4.62 7.37 15.62
CA PHE A 187 -5.69 6.76 14.81
C PHE A 187 -6.56 7.81 14.12
N VAL A 188 -6.83 8.95 14.78
CA VAL A 188 -7.56 10.09 14.20
C VAL A 188 -6.75 10.69 13.05
N GLU A 189 -5.45 10.91 13.27
CA GLU A 189 -4.56 11.40 12.22
C GLU A 189 -4.59 10.51 10.98
N ARG A 190 -4.70 9.19 11.13
CA ARG A 190 -4.76 8.24 10.01
C ARG A 190 -6.05 8.37 9.21
N TYR A 191 -7.16 8.61 9.87
CA TYR A 191 -8.43 8.89 9.18
C TYR A 191 -8.42 10.24 8.47
N LEU A 192 -7.86 11.29 9.10
CA LEU A 192 -7.65 12.58 8.44
C LEU A 192 -6.74 12.44 7.21
N ASN A 193 -5.65 11.70 7.35
CA ASN A 193 -4.72 11.37 6.27
C ASN A 193 -5.39 10.61 5.12
N THR A 194 -6.45 9.83 5.38
CA THR A 194 -7.22 9.13 4.35
C THR A 194 -7.94 10.12 3.45
N VAL A 195 -8.61 11.11 4.05
CA VAL A 195 -9.31 12.18 3.31
C VAL A 195 -8.30 13.05 2.56
N TYR A 196 -7.20 13.43 3.22
CA TYR A 196 -6.13 14.19 2.61
C TYR A 196 -5.49 13.46 1.41
N SER A 197 -5.29 12.14 1.51
CA SER A 197 -4.71 11.33 0.42
C SER A 197 -5.60 11.31 -0.82
N TRP A 198 -6.93 11.33 -0.66
CA TRP A 198 -7.85 11.47 -1.79
C TRP A 198 -7.78 12.85 -2.44
N ALA A 199 -7.67 13.93 -1.66
CA ALA A 199 -7.46 15.26 -2.21
C ALA A 199 -6.15 15.33 -3.01
N LEU A 200 -5.05 14.79 -2.47
CA LEU A 200 -3.78 14.68 -3.18
C LEU A 200 -3.90 13.90 -4.48
N LEU A 201 -4.65 12.79 -4.51
CA LEU A 201 -4.88 12.01 -5.73
C LEU A 201 -5.66 12.80 -6.79
N ILE A 202 -6.68 13.57 -6.40
CA ILE A 202 -7.43 14.41 -7.34
C ILE A 202 -6.53 15.51 -7.92
N ILE A 203 -5.78 16.22 -7.05
CA ILE A 203 -4.83 17.25 -7.46
C ILE A 203 -3.76 16.65 -8.39
N ALA A 204 -3.16 15.53 -8.00
CA ALA A 204 -2.12 14.86 -8.77
C ALA A 204 -2.66 14.41 -10.13
N THR A 205 -3.88 13.87 -10.19
CA THR A 205 -4.49 13.46 -11.46
C THR A 205 -4.72 14.66 -12.39
N GLY A 206 -5.22 15.78 -11.85
CA GLY A 206 -5.38 17.02 -12.61
C GLY A 206 -4.04 17.57 -13.13
N PHE A 207 -3.02 17.61 -12.27
CA PHE A 207 -1.67 18.04 -12.63
C PHE A 207 -1.03 17.14 -13.69
N ILE A 208 -1.10 15.82 -13.49
CA ILE A 208 -0.60 14.81 -14.45
C ILE A 208 -1.28 14.99 -15.81
N HIS A 209 -2.59 15.24 -15.85
CA HIS A 209 -3.32 15.49 -17.09
C HIS A 209 -2.79 16.71 -17.87
N LEU A 210 -2.30 17.74 -17.18
CA LEU A 210 -1.72 18.93 -17.81
C LEU A 210 -0.32 18.65 -18.38
N ILE A 211 0.54 17.95 -17.63
CA ILE A 211 1.95 17.74 -18.00
C ILE A 211 2.19 16.54 -18.92
N CYS A 212 1.33 15.51 -18.87
CA CYS A 212 1.47 14.31 -19.71
C CYS A 212 1.21 14.54 -21.20
N LYS A 213 0.84 15.77 -21.60
CA LYS A 213 0.84 16.19 -23.01
C LYS A 213 2.24 16.12 -23.63
N TRP A 214 3.29 16.18 -22.80
CA TRP A 214 4.68 16.16 -23.23
C TRP A 214 5.19 14.71 -23.23
N ASN A 215 5.55 14.19 -24.40
CA ASN A 215 5.96 12.78 -24.58
C ASN A 215 7.11 12.37 -23.65
N ILE A 216 8.08 13.27 -23.41
CA ILE A 216 9.23 13.02 -22.55
C ILE A 216 8.77 12.80 -21.10
N ILE A 217 7.92 13.70 -20.59
CA ILE A 217 7.37 13.63 -19.24
C ILE A 217 6.51 12.37 -19.08
N ASN A 218 5.63 12.09 -20.05
CA ASN A 218 4.79 10.90 -20.01
C ASN A 218 5.60 9.60 -19.99
N ARG A 219 6.67 9.53 -20.80
CA ARG A 219 7.59 8.38 -20.82
C ARG A 219 8.30 8.21 -19.48
N PHE A 220 8.79 9.31 -18.90
CA PHE A 220 9.45 9.29 -17.60
C PHE A 220 8.52 8.86 -16.47
N LEU A 221 7.32 9.44 -16.38
CA LEU A 221 6.34 9.08 -15.36
C LEU A 221 5.87 7.63 -15.50
N SER A 222 5.66 7.14 -16.73
CA SER A 222 5.32 5.74 -16.99
C SER A 222 6.44 4.79 -16.52
N MET A 223 7.69 5.16 -16.79
CA MET A 223 8.85 4.41 -16.31
C MET A 223 8.90 4.37 -14.78
N MET A 224 8.78 5.52 -14.10
CA MET A 224 8.76 5.59 -12.63
C MET A 224 7.57 4.83 -12.02
N GLY A 225 6.42 4.86 -12.70
CA GLY A 225 5.24 4.05 -12.36
C GLY A 225 5.50 2.54 -12.37
N GLY A 226 6.42 2.07 -13.23
CA GLY A 226 6.84 0.67 -13.30
C GLY A 226 7.59 0.17 -12.06
N TYR A 227 8.25 1.08 -11.34
CA TYR A 227 9.11 0.80 -10.19
C TYR A 227 8.51 1.25 -8.85
N THR A 228 7.28 1.76 -8.82
CA THR A 228 6.72 2.45 -7.64
C THR A 228 6.74 1.60 -6.36
N LEU A 229 6.45 0.29 -6.46
CA LEU A 229 6.45 -0.59 -5.29
C LEU A 229 7.88 -0.80 -4.76
N GLU A 230 8.83 -1.04 -5.66
CA GLU A 230 10.24 -1.23 -5.36
C GLU A 230 10.84 0.04 -4.73
N ILE A 231 10.60 1.21 -5.33
CA ILE A 231 11.00 2.52 -4.79
C ILE A 231 10.43 2.71 -3.39
N TYR A 232 9.13 2.42 -3.20
CA TYR A 232 8.47 2.61 -1.92
C TYR A 232 9.04 1.72 -0.82
N MET A 233 9.23 0.44 -1.09
CA MET A 233 9.82 -0.49 -0.12
C MET A 233 11.26 -0.08 0.22
N LEU A 234 12.09 0.20 -0.79
CA LEU A 234 13.47 0.65 -0.60
C LEU A 234 13.53 1.92 0.23
N HIS A 235 12.68 2.91 -0.06
CA HIS A 235 12.61 4.14 0.72
C HIS A 235 12.29 3.87 2.20
N VAL A 236 11.32 3.00 2.50
CA VAL A 236 10.93 2.67 3.87
C VAL A 236 12.07 1.96 4.62
N VAL A 237 12.71 0.96 4.01
CA VAL A 237 13.80 0.22 4.67
C VAL A 237 15.05 1.06 4.83
N MET A 238 15.42 1.86 3.82
CA MET A 238 16.57 2.75 3.90
C MET A 238 16.38 3.79 5.00
N ARG A 239 15.17 4.34 5.14
CA ARG A 239 14.85 5.25 6.24
C ARG A 239 15.02 4.58 7.60
N ASN A 240 14.63 3.31 7.73
CA ASN A 240 14.78 2.58 8.98
C ASN A 240 16.26 2.31 9.30
N LEU A 241 17.04 1.81 8.33
CA LEU A 241 18.47 1.56 8.48
C LEU A 241 19.22 2.84 8.83
N MET A 242 18.98 3.94 8.10
CA MET A 242 19.64 5.22 8.38
C MET A 242 19.38 5.68 9.82
N LYS A 243 18.15 5.57 10.31
CA LYS A 243 17.85 5.87 11.71
C LYS A 243 18.60 4.95 12.68
N SER A 244 18.69 3.67 12.38
CA SER A 244 19.47 2.70 13.17
C SER A 244 20.95 3.03 13.24
N PHE A 245 21.52 3.64 12.19
CA PHE A 245 22.91 4.12 12.16
C PHE A 245 23.08 5.58 12.65
N GLY A 246 22.06 6.15 13.30
CA GLY A 246 22.14 7.49 13.90
C GLY A 246 21.93 8.66 12.94
N PHE A 247 21.47 8.43 11.70
CA PHE A 247 21.15 9.49 10.76
C PHE A 247 19.76 10.10 11.01
N GLU A 248 19.69 11.44 10.97
CA GLU A 248 18.48 12.22 11.13
C GLU A 248 17.71 12.34 9.82
N SER A 249 16.79 11.40 9.57
CA SER A 249 15.99 11.35 8.32
C SER A 249 15.15 12.61 8.00
N TYR A 250 15.05 13.58 8.92
CA TYR A 250 14.38 14.87 8.68
C TYR A 250 15.31 15.92 8.06
N ARG A 251 16.64 15.74 8.12
CA ARG A 251 17.59 16.64 7.46
C ARG A 251 17.43 16.51 5.95
N PHE A 252 17.20 17.63 5.28
CA PHE A 252 16.90 17.68 3.84
C PHE A 252 17.92 16.91 2.99
N LEU A 253 19.22 17.15 3.18
CA LEU A 253 20.26 16.48 2.40
C LEU A 253 20.27 14.96 2.61
N GLN A 254 20.16 14.50 3.86
CA GLN A 254 20.12 13.06 4.18
C GLN A 254 18.87 12.39 3.57
N TYR A 255 17.73 13.08 3.63
CA TYR A 255 16.49 12.62 3.00
C TYR A 255 16.63 12.52 1.47
N MET A 256 17.23 13.52 0.81
CA MET A 256 17.43 13.52 -0.63
C MET A 256 18.38 12.41 -1.08
N ILE A 257 19.49 12.20 -0.36
CA ILE A 257 20.43 11.10 -0.63
C ILE A 257 19.71 9.75 -0.51
N MET A 258 18.96 9.56 0.58
CA MET A 258 18.17 8.34 0.79
C MET A 258 17.17 8.09 -0.34
N ALA A 259 16.43 9.12 -0.75
CA ALA A 259 15.47 9.04 -1.84
C ALA A 259 16.15 8.70 -3.18
N ALA A 260 17.30 9.33 -3.46
CA ALA A 260 18.09 9.05 -4.66
C ALA A 260 18.59 7.60 -4.70
N ILE A 261 19.09 7.07 -3.57
CA ILE A 261 19.51 5.67 -3.45
C ILE A 261 18.32 4.72 -3.70
N ALA A 262 17.17 4.98 -3.08
CA ALA A 262 15.98 4.15 -3.28
C ALA A 262 15.53 4.13 -4.75
N VAL A 263 15.56 5.28 -5.44
CA VAL A 263 15.25 5.36 -6.87
C VAL A 263 16.31 4.62 -7.71
N ALA A 264 17.60 4.80 -7.42
CA ALA A 264 18.69 4.19 -8.18
C ALA A 264 18.71 2.65 -8.07
N LEU A 265 18.40 2.09 -6.90
CA LEU A 265 18.37 0.65 -6.67
C LEU A 265 17.10 -0.03 -7.23
N SER A 266 16.02 0.74 -7.41
CA SER A 266 14.72 0.19 -7.81
C SER A 266 14.69 -0.57 -9.15
N PRO A 267 15.41 -0.17 -10.23
CA PRO A 267 15.37 -0.91 -11.49
C PRO A 267 16.08 -2.26 -11.40
N GLY A 268 17.17 -2.35 -10.62
CA GLY A 268 17.88 -3.60 -10.36
C GLY A 268 16.98 -4.59 -9.61
N LEU A 269 16.37 -4.11 -8.51
CA LEU A 269 15.38 -4.90 -7.76
C LEU A 269 14.22 -5.36 -8.65
N LYS A 270 13.71 -4.47 -9.51
CA LYS A 270 12.63 -4.81 -10.44
C LYS A 270 12.99 -5.91 -11.42
N ARG A 271 14.19 -5.82 -12.02
CA ARG A 271 14.66 -6.80 -13.01
C ARG A 271 14.77 -8.18 -12.38
N ILE A 272 15.40 -8.27 -11.21
CA ILE A 272 15.57 -9.54 -10.51
C ILE A 272 14.22 -10.10 -10.05
N SER A 273 13.36 -9.27 -9.45
CA SER A 273 12.04 -9.72 -8.99
C SER A 273 11.19 -10.22 -10.15
N SER A 274 11.19 -9.51 -11.29
CA SER A 274 10.43 -9.91 -12.48
C SER A 274 10.96 -11.21 -13.09
N ALA A 275 12.28 -11.41 -13.13
CA ALA A 275 12.88 -12.66 -13.61
C ALA A 275 12.53 -13.86 -12.72
N ILE A 276 12.50 -13.68 -11.40
CA ILE A 276 12.07 -14.71 -10.45
C ILE A 276 10.59 -15.05 -10.67
N VAL A 277 9.73 -14.02 -10.77
CA VAL A 277 8.30 -14.20 -11.04
C VAL A 277 8.12 -15.01 -12.31
N GLU A 278 8.78 -14.64 -13.42
CA GLU A 278 8.69 -15.33 -14.70
C GLU A 278 9.11 -16.80 -14.61
N ARG A 279 10.20 -17.11 -13.90
CA ARG A 279 10.64 -18.49 -13.64
C ARG A 279 9.59 -19.29 -12.87
N ILE A 280 9.02 -18.70 -11.82
CA ILE A 280 7.95 -19.31 -11.03
C ILE A 280 6.72 -19.57 -11.92
N GLU A 281 6.35 -18.64 -12.81
CA GLU A 281 5.24 -18.82 -13.76
C GLU A 281 5.50 -19.97 -14.73
N LYS A 282 6.70 -20.05 -15.32
CA LYS A 282 7.08 -21.13 -16.24
C LYS A 282 7.03 -22.50 -15.56
N ALA A 283 7.59 -22.63 -14.35
CA ALA A 283 7.57 -23.89 -13.59
C ALA A 283 6.15 -24.35 -13.22
N GLY A 284 5.25 -23.41 -12.93
CA GLY A 284 3.84 -23.74 -12.65
C GLY A 284 3.07 -24.22 -13.89
N ALA A 285 3.41 -23.69 -15.07
CA ALA A 285 2.76 -24.06 -16.34
C ALA A 285 3.24 -25.41 -16.89
N SER A 286 4.49 -25.82 -16.62
CA SER A 286 4.99 -27.14 -17.00
C SER A 286 4.40 -28.27 -16.14
N GLY A 287 4.10 -28.02 -14.87
CA GLY A 287 3.48 -29.00 -13.97
C GLY A 287 1.99 -29.27 -14.24
N SER A 288 1.26 -28.33 -14.85
CA SER A 288 -0.18 -28.49 -15.14
C SER A 288 -0.49 -29.17 -16.48
N ARG A 289 0.53 -29.48 -17.30
CA ARG A 289 0.38 -30.20 -18.57
C ARG A 289 0.75 -31.69 -18.48
N GLY A 290 1.14 -32.17 -17.29
CA GLY A 290 1.59 -33.55 -17.06
C GLY A 290 0.78 -34.30 -16.00
N GLY A 291 -0.45 -33.87 -15.70
CA GLY A 291 -1.37 -34.51 -14.77
C GLY A 291 -2.73 -34.75 -15.41
#